data_AF-B7VGJ4-F1
#
_entry.id   AF-B7VGJ4-F1
#
_cell.length_a   1.000
_cell.length_b   1.000
_cell.length_c   1.000
_cell.angle_alpha   90.00
_cell.angle_beta   90.00
_cell.angle_gamma   90.00
#
_symmetry.space_group_name_H-M   'P 1'
#
loop_
_entity.id
_entity.type
_entity.pdbx_description
1 polymer ?
#
loop_
_entity_poly.entity_id
_entity_poly.type
_entity_poly.pdbx_seq_one_letter_code
_entity_poly.pdbx_strand_id
1 'polypeptide(L)'
;MKSLMVTLFTAVIITGCVDRISEPRGTEVEVFPVTYQLKLRSDQPQLVTRKVSEFILGYPKNVKVAQWKIRTKGSGNQALYKEVVSQLIQAGVMSSQIEYSQIGYSSNEHNSNASDPLPLESRFDLSLSVTTYKTKLEICHQERVGEYGNGSLGCNVDTSRWQSMVNPHKAI
;
A
#
# COMPACT_ATOMS: atom_id res chain seq x y z
N MET A 1 9.89 -64.09 24.28
CA MET A 1 10.63 -63.10 23.46
C MET A 1 10.06 -62.93 22.06
N LYS A 2 9.77 -64.01 21.30
CA LYS A 2 9.18 -63.91 19.95
C LYS A 2 7.82 -63.17 19.88
N SER A 3 6.92 -63.42 20.84
CA SER A 3 5.62 -62.73 20.91
C SER A 3 5.75 -61.21 21.13
N LEU A 4 6.69 -60.79 21.98
CA LEU A 4 6.94 -59.38 22.32
C LEU A 4 7.54 -58.59 21.14
N MET A 5 8.33 -59.28 20.30
CA MET A 5 8.90 -58.70 19.09
C MET A 5 7.85 -58.54 17.98
N VAL A 6 6.87 -59.44 17.90
CA VAL A 6 5.76 -59.33 16.94
C VAL A 6 4.85 -58.17 17.29
N THR A 7 4.51 -57.96 18.57
CA THR A 7 3.67 -56.83 19.00
C THR A 7 4.33 -55.48 18.77
N LEU A 8 5.66 -55.38 18.94
CA LEU A 8 6.40 -54.16 18.66
C LEU A 8 6.39 -53.85 17.16
N PHE A 9 6.51 -54.88 16.31
CA PHE A 9 6.49 -54.71 14.86
C PHE A 9 5.11 -54.29 14.36
N THR A 10 4.03 -54.85 14.92
CA THR A 10 2.68 -54.39 14.57
C THR A 10 2.45 -52.95 15.00
N ALA A 11 2.92 -52.52 16.19
CA ALA A 11 2.72 -51.15 16.66
C ALA A 11 3.33 -50.07 15.74
N VAL A 12 4.46 -50.35 15.10
CA VAL A 12 5.12 -49.44 14.16
C VAL A 12 4.35 -49.30 12.85
N ILE A 13 3.58 -50.31 12.43
CA ILE A 13 2.83 -50.27 11.17
C ILE A 13 1.54 -49.44 11.30
N ILE A 14 1.05 -49.20 12.53
CA ILE A 14 -0.19 -48.44 12.77
C ILE A 14 0.08 -46.92 12.83
N THR A 15 1.34 -46.46 12.76
CA THR A 15 1.63 -45.02 12.68
C THR A 15 1.41 -44.54 11.24
N GLY A 16 0.19 -44.09 10.94
CA GLY A 16 -0.10 -43.38 9.70
C GLY A 16 0.30 -41.90 9.79
N CYS A 17 1.00 -41.39 8.78
CA CYS A 17 1.13 -39.96 8.58
C CYS A 17 -0.24 -39.40 8.20
N VAL A 18 -0.86 -38.65 9.11
CA VAL A 18 -2.02 -37.83 8.73
C VAL A 18 -1.51 -36.62 7.98
N ASP A 19 -1.99 -36.41 6.76
CA ASP A 19 -1.69 -35.19 6.01
C ASP A 19 -2.20 -33.99 6.81
N ARG A 20 -1.29 -33.09 7.16
CA ARG A 20 -1.64 -31.82 7.80
C ARG A 20 -2.11 -30.88 6.71
N ILE A 21 -3.43 -30.78 6.55
CA ILE A 21 -4.07 -29.79 5.69
C ILE A 21 -3.84 -28.42 6.35
N SER A 22 -3.30 -27.45 5.61
CA SER A 22 -3.18 -26.07 6.08
C SER A 22 -4.57 -25.49 6.35
N GLU A 23 -4.75 -24.84 7.49
CA GLU A 23 -6.03 -24.21 7.83
C GLU A 23 -6.38 -23.12 6.81
N PRO A 24 -7.65 -23.05 6.35
CA PRO A 24 -8.08 -22.02 5.42
C PRO A 24 -7.98 -20.64 6.08
N ARG A 25 -7.31 -19.71 5.40
CA ARG A 25 -7.20 -18.30 5.81
C ARG A 25 -8.13 -17.42 4.97
N GLY A 26 -8.68 -16.37 5.56
CA GLY A 26 -9.49 -15.40 4.81
C GLY A 26 -8.70 -14.65 3.74
N THR A 27 -9.41 -13.96 2.84
CA THR A 27 -8.77 -13.15 1.80
C THR A 27 -7.94 -12.03 2.41
N GLU A 28 -6.66 -12.00 2.04
CA GLU A 28 -5.76 -10.94 2.44
C GLU A 28 -5.93 -9.73 1.50
N VAL A 29 -6.30 -8.59 2.07
CA VAL A 29 -6.40 -7.31 1.35
C VAL A 29 -5.16 -6.49 1.69
N GLU A 30 -4.25 -6.36 0.74
CA GLU A 30 -3.08 -5.52 0.88
C GLU A 30 -3.44 -4.07 0.56
N VAL A 31 -3.18 -3.17 1.50
CA VAL A 31 -3.37 -1.72 1.32
C VAL A 31 -2.01 -1.05 1.23
N PHE A 32 -1.72 -0.41 0.11
CA PHE A 32 -0.42 0.26 -0.10
C PHE A 32 -0.60 1.73 -0.51
N PRO A 33 0.28 2.63 -0.02
CA PRO A 33 0.24 4.04 -0.38
C PRO A 33 0.82 4.28 -1.78
N VAL A 34 0.16 5.11 -2.57
CA VAL A 34 0.64 5.64 -3.85
C VAL A 34 0.73 7.15 -3.75
N THR A 35 1.94 7.68 -3.93
CA THR A 35 2.20 9.12 -3.88
C THR A 35 2.45 9.67 -5.28
N TYR A 36 1.61 10.61 -5.71
CA TYR A 36 1.84 11.40 -6.93
C TYR A 36 2.48 12.73 -6.54
N GLN A 37 3.40 13.22 -7.36
CA GLN A 37 4.16 14.44 -7.07
C GLN A 37 4.20 15.38 -8.28
N LEU A 38 4.03 16.67 -8.00
CA LEU A 38 4.24 17.78 -8.92
C LEU A 38 5.31 18.69 -8.31
N LYS A 39 6.42 18.85 -9.00
CA LYS A 39 7.54 19.72 -8.59
C LYS A 39 7.73 20.80 -9.63
N LEU A 40 7.65 22.06 -9.21
CA LEU A 40 7.68 23.22 -10.10
C LEU A 40 8.74 24.22 -9.65
N ARG A 41 9.45 24.75 -10.63
CA ARG A 41 10.34 25.90 -10.52
C ARG A 41 9.93 26.88 -11.60
N SER A 42 9.54 28.09 -11.22
CA SER A 42 9.07 29.09 -12.18
C SER A 42 8.98 30.45 -11.52
N ASP A 43 9.52 31.47 -12.18
CA ASP A 43 9.42 32.86 -11.76
C ASP A 43 8.05 33.49 -12.10
N GLN A 44 7.21 32.76 -12.85
CA GLN A 44 5.87 33.20 -13.25
C GLN A 44 4.78 32.52 -12.39
N PRO A 45 4.12 33.24 -11.47
CA PRO A 45 3.11 32.66 -10.58
C PRO A 45 1.91 32.06 -11.32
N GLN A 46 1.47 32.71 -12.41
CA GLN A 46 0.32 32.27 -13.20
C GLN A 46 0.52 30.88 -13.83
N LEU A 47 1.74 30.60 -14.28
CA LEU A 47 2.09 29.30 -14.85
C LEU A 47 2.07 28.21 -13.78
N VAL A 48 2.53 28.53 -12.56
CA VAL A 48 2.49 27.61 -11.41
C VAL A 48 1.05 27.30 -11.04
N THR A 49 0.22 28.33 -10.86
CA THR A 49 -1.22 28.22 -10.58
C THR A 49 -1.93 27.34 -11.60
N ARG A 50 -1.69 27.56 -12.90
CA ARG A 50 -2.29 26.74 -13.96
C ARG A 50 -1.86 25.28 -13.89
N LYS A 51 -0.55 25.01 -13.70
CA LYS A 51 -0.02 23.64 -13.62
C LYS A 51 -0.52 22.89 -12.39
N VAL A 52 -0.70 23.59 -11.28
CA VAL A 52 -1.34 23.04 -10.07
C VAL A 52 -2.79 22.68 -10.35
N SER A 53 -3.56 23.57 -10.98
CA SER A 53 -4.95 23.29 -11.37
C SER A 53 -5.05 22.07 -12.30
N GLU A 54 -4.21 21.99 -13.34
CA GLU A 54 -4.12 20.83 -14.24
C GLU A 54 -3.82 19.53 -13.47
N PHE A 55 -2.91 19.59 -12.49
CA PHE A 55 -2.57 18.44 -11.66
C PHE A 55 -3.72 18.01 -10.75
N ILE A 56 -4.43 18.96 -10.11
CA ILE A 56 -5.59 18.66 -9.26
C ILE A 56 -6.71 18.01 -10.10
N LEU A 57 -6.98 18.55 -11.31
CA LEU A 57 -8.01 18.03 -12.22
C LEU A 57 -7.66 16.66 -12.80
N GLY A 58 -6.38 16.35 -12.99
CA GLY A 58 -5.91 15.07 -13.52
C GLY A 58 -6.22 13.86 -12.64
N TYR A 59 -6.61 14.04 -11.37
CA TYR A 59 -6.82 12.93 -10.41
C TYR A 59 -8.25 12.88 -9.81
N PRO A 60 -9.30 12.61 -10.60
CA PRO A 60 -10.68 12.93 -10.18
C PRO A 60 -11.34 12.01 -9.14
N LYS A 61 -10.79 10.85 -8.74
CA LYS A 61 -11.53 9.91 -7.85
C LYS A 61 -11.22 10.02 -6.36
N ASN A 62 -9.99 10.39 -5.99
CA ASN A 62 -9.55 10.32 -4.59
C ASN A 62 -8.97 11.64 -4.04
N VAL A 63 -9.00 12.74 -4.80
CA VAL A 63 -8.50 14.06 -4.37
C VAL A 63 -9.06 14.50 -3.02
N LYS A 64 -10.35 14.26 -2.77
CA LYS A 64 -11.07 14.69 -1.56
C LYS A 64 -10.76 13.87 -0.30
N VAL A 65 -10.23 12.66 -0.45
CA VAL A 65 -9.92 11.74 0.66
C VAL A 65 -8.43 11.57 0.88
N ALA A 66 -7.61 12.02 -0.08
CA ALA A 66 -6.17 11.89 -0.05
C ALA A 66 -5.52 12.92 0.88
N GLN A 67 -4.35 12.55 1.41
CA GLN A 67 -3.50 13.45 2.17
C GLN A 67 -2.62 14.23 1.20
N TRP A 68 -2.66 15.55 1.32
CA TRP A 68 -1.90 16.49 0.49
C TRP A 68 -0.75 17.07 1.29
N LYS A 69 0.44 17.09 0.71
CA LYS A 69 1.57 17.82 1.28
C LYS A 69 2.04 18.89 0.31
N ILE A 70 2.09 20.11 0.80
CA ILE A 70 2.58 21.28 0.08
C ILE A 70 3.91 21.67 0.71
N ARG A 71 4.94 21.76 -0.12
CA ARG A 71 6.24 22.31 0.27
C ARG A 71 6.57 23.52 -0.57
N THR A 72 7.02 24.58 0.08
CA THR A 72 7.47 25.79 -0.61
C THR A 72 8.86 26.18 -0.17
N LYS A 73 9.60 26.82 -1.06
CA LYS A 73 10.95 27.33 -0.77
C LYS A 73 10.89 28.67 -0.06
N GLY A 74 11.44 28.75 1.15
CA GLY A 74 11.54 29.99 1.93
C GLY A 74 10.19 30.64 2.31
N SER A 75 10.26 31.81 2.96
CA SER A 75 9.08 32.56 3.44
C SER A 75 8.38 33.40 2.37
N GLY A 76 9.06 33.73 1.27
CA GLY A 76 8.52 34.56 0.18
C GLY A 76 7.39 33.91 -0.63
N ASN A 77 7.24 32.59 -0.54
CA ASN A 77 6.25 31.82 -1.31
C ASN A 77 4.92 31.61 -0.57
N GLN A 78 4.65 32.38 0.50
CA GLN A 78 3.42 32.25 1.27
C GLN A 78 2.16 32.64 0.49
N ALA A 79 2.26 33.60 -0.44
CA ALA A 79 1.15 33.95 -1.34
C ALA A 79 0.81 32.79 -2.29
N LEU A 80 1.84 32.14 -2.84
CA LEU A 80 1.69 30.96 -3.69
C LEU A 80 1.07 29.79 -2.91
N TYR A 81 1.52 29.55 -1.68
CA TYR A 81 0.91 28.56 -0.80
C TYR A 81 -0.59 28.80 -0.59
N LYS A 82 -0.98 30.03 -0.25
CA LYS A 82 -2.40 30.38 -0.04
C LYS A 82 -3.24 30.15 -1.29
N GLU A 83 -2.71 30.47 -2.46
CA GLU A 83 -3.37 30.24 -3.74
C GLU A 83 -3.59 28.74 -4.02
N VAL A 84 -2.55 27.91 -3.81
CA VAL A 84 -2.64 26.46 -3.97
C VAL A 84 -3.65 25.85 -2.99
N VAL A 85 -3.63 26.28 -1.72
CA VAL A 85 -4.60 25.85 -0.71
C VAL A 85 -6.03 26.23 -1.12
N SER A 86 -6.23 27.44 -1.61
CA SER A 86 -7.53 27.90 -2.11
C SER A 86 -8.06 26.99 -3.22
N GLN A 87 -7.21 26.63 -4.19
CA GLN A 87 -7.59 25.70 -5.27
C GLN A 87 -7.95 24.31 -4.77
N LEU A 88 -7.20 23.78 -3.79
CA LEU A 88 -7.50 22.47 -3.19
C LEU A 88 -8.83 22.49 -2.43
N ILE A 89 -9.09 23.55 -1.66
CA ILE A 89 -10.36 23.73 -0.93
C ILE A 89 -11.52 23.86 -1.93
N GLN A 90 -11.36 24.63 -3.00
CA GLN A 90 -12.35 24.74 -4.08
C GLN A 90 -12.61 23.40 -4.78
N ALA A 91 -11.58 22.55 -4.91
CA ALA A 91 -11.70 21.20 -5.42
C ALA A 91 -12.36 20.21 -4.41
N GLY A 92 -12.64 20.67 -3.18
CA GLY A 92 -13.33 19.90 -2.13
C GLY A 92 -12.40 19.13 -1.21
N VAL A 93 -11.12 19.49 -1.11
CA VAL A 93 -10.17 18.97 -0.11
C VAL A 93 -10.39 19.68 1.21
N MET A 94 -10.43 18.93 2.32
CA MET A 94 -10.55 19.52 3.65
C MET A 94 -9.21 20.07 4.13
N SER A 95 -9.20 21.21 4.83
CA SER A 95 -7.97 21.80 5.36
C SER A 95 -7.20 20.86 6.31
N SER A 96 -7.88 19.93 6.98
CA SER A 96 -7.25 18.91 7.83
C SER A 96 -6.44 17.86 7.07
N GLN A 97 -6.61 17.77 5.75
CA GLN A 97 -5.89 16.86 4.87
C GLN A 97 -4.71 17.54 4.16
N ILE A 98 -4.46 18.81 4.46
CA ILE A 98 -3.41 19.61 3.84
C ILE A 98 -2.30 19.85 4.87
N GLU A 99 -1.15 19.21 4.65
CA GLU A 99 0.06 19.43 5.41
C GLU A 99 0.94 20.45 4.68
N TYR A 100 1.42 21.46 5.42
CA TYR A 100 2.33 22.47 4.90
C TYR A 100 3.70 22.35 5.57
N SER A 101 4.75 22.35 4.76
CA SER A 101 6.13 22.45 5.26
C SER A 101 6.93 23.45 4.44
N GLN A 102 7.79 24.20 5.11
CA GLN A 102 8.73 25.07 4.43
C GLN A 102 10.02 24.31 4.22
N ILE A 103 10.52 24.32 2.98
CA ILE A 103 11.88 23.87 2.69
C ILE A 103 12.79 24.98 3.19
N GLY A 104 13.15 24.91 4.47
CA GLY A 104 14.29 25.62 5.00
C GLY A 104 15.55 25.10 4.32
N TYR A 105 16.51 25.97 4.05
CA TYR A 105 17.87 25.53 3.77
C TYR A 105 18.38 24.82 5.02
N SER A 106 18.16 23.50 5.15
CA SER A 106 18.83 22.73 6.19
C SER A 106 20.28 22.61 5.78
N SER A 107 21.12 23.48 6.34
CA SER A 107 22.58 23.32 6.35
C SER A 107 23.04 22.12 7.18
N ASN A 108 22.10 21.36 7.76
CA ASN A 108 22.37 20.33 8.77
C ASN A 108 21.87 18.95 8.34
N GLU A 109 21.80 18.66 7.04
CA GLU A 109 21.79 17.27 6.55
C GLU A 109 23.21 16.92 6.10
N HIS A 110 24.15 16.98 7.05
CA HIS A 110 25.51 16.46 6.90
C HIS A 110 25.47 14.94 7.06
N ASN A 111 24.81 14.26 6.12
CA ASN A 111 25.10 12.84 5.90
C ASN A 111 26.41 12.80 5.12
N SER A 112 27.47 12.60 5.88
CA SER A 112 28.84 12.39 5.45
C SER A 112 28.93 11.16 4.54
N ASN A 113 28.70 11.33 3.24
CA ASN A 113 29.23 10.52 2.16
C ASN A 113 29.16 11.35 0.87
N ALA A 114 30.33 11.84 0.46
CA ALA A 114 30.51 12.72 -0.69
C ALA A 114 30.30 11.95 -2.00
N SER A 115 29.03 11.73 -2.36
CA SER A 115 28.59 11.35 -3.71
C SER A 115 27.09 11.56 -3.97
N ASP A 116 26.32 12.04 -2.98
CA ASP A 116 24.88 12.24 -3.16
C ASP A 116 24.58 13.63 -3.76
N PRO A 117 23.87 13.72 -4.90
CA PRO A 117 23.52 14.99 -5.50
C PRO A 117 22.57 15.77 -4.58
N LEU A 118 22.77 17.10 -4.47
CA LEU A 118 21.95 18.05 -3.69
C LEU A 118 20.49 17.58 -3.55
N PRO A 119 19.86 17.66 -2.35
CA PRO A 119 18.50 17.18 -2.15
C PRO A 119 17.60 17.79 -3.23
N LEU A 120 17.04 16.91 -4.06
CA LEU A 120 16.33 17.23 -5.31
C LEU A 120 15.24 18.30 -5.09
N GLU A 121 14.73 18.38 -3.86
CA GLU A 121 13.68 19.29 -3.39
C GLU A 121 14.13 20.76 -3.30
N SER A 122 15.42 21.06 -3.10
CA SER A 122 15.93 22.44 -2.97
C SER A 122 15.92 23.26 -4.27
N ARG A 123 15.75 22.56 -5.41
CA ARG A 123 15.74 23.13 -6.75
C ARG A 123 14.37 23.65 -7.20
N PHE A 124 13.32 23.32 -6.46
CA PHE A 124 11.94 23.67 -6.80
C PHE A 124 11.38 24.69 -5.81
N ASP A 125 10.59 25.63 -6.33
CA ASP A 125 9.97 26.67 -5.50
C ASP A 125 8.68 26.15 -4.85
N LEU A 126 8.03 25.19 -5.51
CA LEU A 126 6.83 24.49 -5.06
C LEU A 126 6.95 22.98 -5.31
N SER A 127 6.60 22.19 -4.29
CA SER A 127 6.39 20.75 -4.40
C SER A 127 5.01 20.43 -3.84
N LEU A 128 4.18 19.79 -4.65
CA LEU A 128 2.86 19.34 -4.28
C LEU A 128 2.87 17.81 -4.36
N SER A 129 2.43 17.14 -3.31
CA SER A 129 2.31 15.68 -3.31
C SER A 129 0.97 15.26 -2.75
N VAL A 130 0.43 14.18 -3.30
CA VAL A 130 -0.84 13.60 -2.88
C VAL A 130 -0.66 12.10 -2.71
N THR A 131 -1.00 11.61 -1.51
CA THR A 131 -0.91 10.19 -1.18
C THR A 131 -2.30 9.60 -1.07
N THR A 132 -2.56 8.58 -1.89
CA THR A 132 -3.81 7.81 -1.89
C THR A 132 -3.49 6.35 -1.61
N TYR A 133 -4.37 5.66 -0.89
CA TYR A 133 -4.22 4.22 -0.66
C TYR A 133 -4.92 3.45 -1.77
N LYS A 134 -4.22 2.49 -2.35
CA LYS A 134 -4.79 1.52 -3.28
C LYS A 134 -4.83 0.16 -2.61
N THR A 135 -5.85 -0.61 -2.95
CA THR A 135 -5.99 -2.00 -2.51
C THR A 135 -5.50 -2.92 -3.61
N LYS A 136 -4.77 -3.95 -3.22
CA LYS A 136 -4.44 -5.09 -4.05
C LYS A 136 -5.03 -6.32 -3.38
N LEU A 137 -5.84 -7.05 -4.15
CA LEU A 137 -6.36 -8.34 -3.71
C LEU A 137 -5.34 -9.42 -4.04
N GLU A 138 -5.20 -10.40 -3.15
CA GLU A 138 -4.51 -11.65 -3.46
C GLU A 138 -5.12 -12.28 -4.73
N ILE A 139 -4.27 -12.79 -5.62
CA ILE A 139 -4.73 -13.54 -6.79
C ILE A 139 -5.01 -14.97 -6.33
N CYS A 140 -6.28 -15.38 -6.38
CA CYS A 140 -6.68 -16.74 -6.07
C CYS A 140 -6.17 -17.71 -7.14
N HIS A 141 -5.30 -18.64 -6.77
CA HIS A 141 -4.94 -19.76 -7.64
C HIS A 141 -5.89 -20.94 -7.42
N GLN A 142 -6.30 -21.61 -8.50
CA GLN A 142 -7.08 -22.85 -8.37
C GLN A 142 -6.17 -23.96 -7.85
N GLU A 143 -6.68 -24.73 -6.88
CA GLU A 143 -6.03 -25.93 -6.37
C GLU A 143 -5.85 -26.97 -7.48
N ARG A 144 -4.66 -27.59 -7.52
CA ARG A 144 -4.32 -28.65 -8.47
C ARG A 144 -4.55 -30.02 -7.86
N VAL A 145 -4.92 -30.99 -8.71
CA VAL A 145 -5.11 -32.38 -8.27
C VAL A 145 -3.81 -32.90 -7.67
N GLY A 146 -3.84 -33.31 -6.40
CA GLY A 146 -2.68 -33.80 -5.65
C GLY A 146 -1.99 -32.76 -4.76
N GLU A 147 -2.39 -31.49 -4.83
CA GLU A 147 -1.82 -30.39 -4.01
C GLU A 147 -2.82 -29.79 -3.02
N TYR A 148 -4.00 -30.41 -2.86
CA TYR A 148 -5.06 -29.93 -1.96
C TYR A 148 -4.55 -29.66 -0.55
N GLY A 149 -4.61 -28.40 -0.11
CA GLY A 149 -4.21 -27.99 1.24
C GLY A 149 -2.74 -27.58 1.41
N ASN A 150 -1.95 -27.59 0.33
CA ASN A 150 -0.56 -27.11 0.30
C ASN A 150 -0.42 -25.68 -0.28
N GLY A 151 -1.50 -25.06 -0.78
CA GLY A 151 -1.52 -23.70 -1.37
C GLY A 151 -2.04 -22.61 -0.42
N SER A 152 -1.86 -21.34 -0.81
CA SER A 152 -2.52 -20.22 -0.12
C SER A 152 -4.02 -20.22 -0.46
N LEU A 153 -4.83 -20.78 0.44
CA LEU A 153 -6.29 -20.88 0.32
C LEU A 153 -7.00 -19.52 0.52
N GLY A 154 -6.49 -18.45 -0.10
CA GLY A 154 -6.93 -17.06 0.14
C GLY A 154 -8.33 -16.69 -0.38
N CYS A 155 -9.10 -17.62 -0.96
CA CYS A 155 -10.38 -17.31 -1.60
C CYS A 155 -11.43 -18.40 -1.33
N ASN A 156 -11.89 -18.48 -0.09
CA ASN A 156 -12.69 -19.59 0.46
C ASN A 156 -14.13 -19.73 -0.04
N VAL A 157 -14.61 -18.92 -0.98
CA VAL A 157 -16.02 -19.02 -1.40
C VAL A 157 -16.33 -20.35 -2.09
N ASP A 158 -15.43 -20.87 -2.92
CA ASP A 158 -15.65 -22.15 -3.60
C ASP A 158 -15.24 -23.34 -2.72
N THR A 159 -14.13 -23.25 -1.98
CA THR A 159 -13.61 -24.36 -1.16
C THR A 159 -14.59 -24.76 -0.05
N SER A 160 -15.21 -23.79 0.64
CA SER A 160 -16.24 -24.06 1.66
C SER A 160 -17.50 -24.69 1.05
N ARG A 161 -17.87 -24.33 -0.19
CA ARG A 161 -18.99 -24.95 -0.91
C ARG A 161 -18.71 -26.42 -1.21
N TRP A 162 -17.51 -26.73 -1.69
CA TRP A 162 -17.10 -28.10 -1.98
C TRP A 162 -16.94 -28.94 -0.71
N GLN A 163 -16.31 -28.41 0.35
CA GLN A 163 -16.23 -29.11 1.63
C GLN A 163 -17.61 -29.38 2.24
N SER A 164 -18.57 -28.47 2.09
CA SER A 164 -19.95 -28.69 2.55
C SER A 164 -20.65 -29.83 1.81
N MET A 165 -20.33 -30.07 0.54
CA MET A 165 -20.91 -31.17 -0.25
C MET A 165 -20.26 -32.53 0.07
N VAL A 166 -18.97 -32.55 0.42
CA VAL A 166 -18.22 -33.81 0.59
C VAL A 166 -18.08 -34.21 2.07
N ASN A 167 -17.96 -33.26 2.99
CA ASN A 167 -17.82 -33.47 4.44
C ASN A 167 -18.55 -32.38 5.24
N PRO A 168 -19.89 -32.38 5.26
CA PRO A 168 -20.68 -31.31 5.87
C PRO A 168 -20.41 -31.08 7.36
N HIS A 169 -19.97 -32.11 8.09
CA HIS A 169 -19.63 -32.02 9.50
C HIS A 169 -18.33 -31.24 9.80
N LYS A 170 -17.54 -30.89 8.78
CA LYS A 170 -16.28 -30.14 8.90
C LYS A 170 -16.36 -28.72 8.32
N ALA A 171 -17.53 -28.29 7.85
CA ALA A 171 -17.69 -27.03 7.14
C ALA A 171 -17.93 -25.80 8.05
N ILE A 172 -17.47 -25.85 9.31
CA ILE A 172 -17.59 -24.76 10.30
C ILE A 172 -16.20 -24.39 10.80
#